data_AF-A0A953S304-F1
#
_entry.id   AF-A0A953S304-F1
#
_cell.length_a   1.000
_cell.length_b   1.000
_cell.length_c   1.000
_cell.angle_alpha   90.00
_cell.angle_beta   90.00
_cell.angle_gamma   90.00
#
_symmetry.space_group_name_H-M   'P 1'
#
loop_
_entity.id
_entity.type
_entity.pdbx_description
1 polymer ?
#
loop_
_entity_poly.entity_id
_entity_poly.type
_entity_poly.pdbx_seq_one_letter_code
_entity_poly.pdbx_strand_id
1 'polypeptide(L)'
;MSFTKPGSVNADEVYSLTAFLLYKNEIVKERDVIGAKSLPKVQMPNRNGFFAAKPAWKRGYYQPYFSAQPEPRKKKPYSLVRCGACVIGITP
;
A
#
# COMPACT_ATOMS: atom_id res chain seq x y z
N MET A 1 -7.57 13.13 -11.60
CA MET A 1 -6.38 13.91 -11.99
C MET A 1 -6.01 13.54 -13.42
N SER A 2 -5.97 14.53 -14.32
CA SER A 2 -5.53 14.35 -15.70
C SER A 2 -4.03 14.61 -15.79
N PHE A 3 -3.28 13.70 -16.41
CA PHE A 3 -1.83 13.81 -16.55
C PHE A 3 -1.39 15.00 -17.41
N THR A 4 -2.22 15.40 -18.37
CA THR A 4 -1.94 16.47 -19.34
C THR A 4 -2.34 17.87 -18.88
N LYS A 5 -3.22 18.00 -17.86
CA LYS A 5 -3.72 19.30 -17.35
C LYS A 5 -3.99 19.22 -15.84
N PRO A 6 -2.96 19.36 -14.99
CA PRO A 6 -3.17 19.39 -13.54
C PRO A 6 -4.07 20.57 -13.15
N GLY A 7 -5.00 20.33 -12.22
CA GLY A 7 -5.85 21.40 -11.63
C GLY A 7 -7.11 21.78 -12.41
N SER A 8 -7.43 21.11 -13.53
CA SER A 8 -8.61 21.45 -14.35
C SER A 8 -9.94 20.86 -13.85
N VAL A 9 -9.97 20.21 -12.69
CA VAL A 9 -11.10 19.39 -12.21
C VAL A 9 -11.74 20.07 -11.01
N ASN A 10 -13.07 20.24 -11.03
CA ASN A 10 -13.81 20.85 -9.93
C ASN A 10 -13.87 19.92 -8.71
N ALA A 11 -14.08 20.49 -7.51
CA ALA A 11 -14.15 19.71 -6.28
C ALA A 11 -15.20 18.58 -6.35
N ASP A 12 -16.39 18.85 -6.90
CA ASP A 12 -17.48 17.88 -7.02
C ASP A 12 -17.14 16.73 -7.99
N GLU A 13 -16.40 17.03 -9.05
CA GLU A 13 -15.90 16.02 -9.99
C GLU A 13 -14.85 15.12 -9.33
N VAL A 14 -13.98 15.68 -8.47
CA VAL A 14 -13.01 14.89 -7.69
C VAL A 14 -13.74 13.92 -6.74
N TYR A 15 -14.78 14.37 -6.05
CA TYR A 15 -15.57 13.49 -5.18
C TYR A 15 -16.31 12.40 -5.97
N SER A 16 -16.86 12.73 -7.14
CA SER A 16 -17.55 11.77 -8.00
C SER A 16 -16.60 10.69 -8.54
N LEU A 17 -15.40 11.09 -8.98
CA LEU A 17 -14.38 10.16 -9.46
C LEU A 17 -13.84 9.25 -8.34
N THR A 18 -13.63 9.79 -7.14
CA THR A 18 -13.19 8.98 -6.00
C THR A 18 -14.26 7.98 -5.57
N ALA A 19 -15.54 8.36 -5.55
CA ALA A 19 -16.65 7.44 -5.30
C ALA A 19 -16.67 6.27 -6.30
N PHE A 20 -16.50 6.58 -7.59
CA PHE A 20 -16.42 5.58 -8.64
C PHE A 20 -15.26 4.59 -8.43
N LEU A 21 -14.07 5.08 -8.09
CA LEU A 21 -12.91 4.22 -7.81
C LEU A 21 -13.12 3.33 -6.58
N LEU A 22 -13.74 3.85 -5.52
CA LEU A 22 -14.03 3.08 -4.31
C LEU A 22 -15.06 1.98 -4.57
N TYR A 23 -16.08 2.27 -5.40
CA TYR A 23 -17.05 1.28 -5.85
C TYR A 23 -16.40 0.16 -6.67
N LYS A 24 -15.52 0.49 -7.62
CA LYS A 24 -14.80 -0.53 -8.42
C LYS A 24 -13.91 -1.46 -7.60
N ASN A 25 -13.45 -1.00 -6.43
CA ASN A 25 -12.68 -1.82 -5.49
C ASN A 25 -13.56 -2.49 -4.43
N GLU A 26 -14.89 -2.42 -4.58
CA GLU A 26 -15.89 -3.01 -3.67
C GLU A 26 -15.80 -2.50 -2.21
N ILE A 27 -15.22 -1.31 -2.01
CA ILE A 27 -15.05 -0.70 -0.68
C ILE A 27 -16.34 0.01 -0.24
N VAL A 28 -17.14 0.49 -1.20
CA VAL A 28 -18.33 1.33 -0.98
C VAL A 28 -19.49 0.82 -1.85
N LYS A 29 -20.74 0.99 -1.39
CA LYS A 29 -21.96 0.60 -2.12
C LYS A 29 -22.39 1.66 -3.14
N GLU A 30 -23.13 1.27 -4.17
CA GLU A 30 -23.60 2.17 -5.25
C GLU A 30 -24.38 3.40 -4.78
N ARG A 31 -25.07 3.29 -3.64
CA ARG A 31 -25.95 4.34 -3.11
C ARG A 31 -25.26 5.26 -2.11
N ASP A 32 -23.97 5.06 -1.83
CA ASP A 32 -23.27 5.82 -0.81
C ASP A 32 -22.80 7.17 -1.36
N VAL A 33 -23.16 8.25 -0.68
CA VAL A 33 -22.82 9.61 -1.10
C VAL A 33 -21.48 10.01 -0.48
N ILE A 34 -20.45 10.09 -1.33
CA ILE A 34 -19.11 10.50 -0.95
C ILE A 34 -18.98 12.03 -1.05
N GLY A 35 -18.61 12.66 0.06
CA GLY A 35 -18.31 14.08 0.15
C GLY A 35 -17.33 14.36 1.29
N ALA A 36 -17.10 15.64 1.60
CA ALA A 36 -16.05 16.07 2.53
C ALA A 36 -16.13 15.43 3.94
N LYS A 37 -17.34 15.09 4.41
CA LYS A 37 -17.57 14.49 5.74
C LYS A 37 -17.55 12.96 5.74
N SER A 38 -17.87 12.31 4.62
CA SER A 38 -17.95 10.85 4.52
C SER A 38 -16.64 10.22 4.06
N LEU A 39 -15.88 10.89 3.18
CA LEU A 39 -14.62 10.38 2.64
C LEU A 39 -13.58 10.01 3.73
N PRO A 40 -13.35 10.81 4.80
CA PRO A 40 -12.37 10.45 5.84
C PRO A 40 -12.76 9.24 6.68
N LYS A 41 -14.04 8.82 6.63
CA LYS A 41 -14.56 7.68 7.40
C LYS A 41 -14.36 6.35 6.68
N VAL A 42 -14.06 6.38 5.38
CA VAL A 42 -13.84 5.18 4.56
C VAL A 42 -12.56 4.49 5.00
N GLN A 43 -12.67 3.22 5.40
CA GLN A 43 -11.54 2.41 5.88
C GLN A 43 -10.91 1.66 4.70
N MET A 44 -9.67 2.02 4.33
CA MET A 44 -8.93 1.30 3.29
C MET A 44 -8.37 -0.03 3.82
N PRO A 45 -8.40 -1.14 3.05
CA PRO A 45 -7.94 -2.45 3.51
C PRO A 45 -6.49 -2.45 4.02
N ASN A 46 -5.61 -1.67 3.37
CA ASN A 46 -4.20 -1.57 3.73
C ASN A 46 -3.90 -0.50 4.79
N ARG A 47 -4.89 -0.04 5.58
CA ARG A 47 -4.69 1.05 6.55
C ARG A 47 -3.61 0.74 7.60
N ASN A 48 -3.47 -0.52 7.99
CA ASN A 48 -2.52 -0.97 9.02
C ASN A 48 -1.26 -1.67 8.44
N GLY A 49 -1.09 -1.69 7.11
CA GLY A 49 0.06 -2.34 6.47
C GLY A 49 1.31 -1.48 6.38
N PHE A 50 1.29 -0.26 6.92
CA PHE A 50 2.43 0.63 6.94
C PHE A 50 3.27 0.42 8.20
N PHE A 51 4.56 0.14 8.02
CA PHE A 51 5.53 -0.05 9.11
C PHE A 51 6.51 1.13 9.16
N ALA A 52 6.97 1.49 10.36
CA ALA A 52 7.95 2.55 10.51
C ALA A 52 9.29 2.12 9.88
N ALA A 53 9.86 2.99 9.03
CA ALA A 53 11.15 2.74 8.37
C ALA A 53 12.31 2.52 9.36
N LYS A 54 12.19 3.06 10.58
CA LYS A 54 13.08 2.79 11.71
C LYS A 54 12.30 2.08 12.80
N PRO A 55 12.29 0.74 12.81
CA PRO A 55 11.72 0.00 13.94
C PRO A 55 12.53 0.30 15.20
N ALA A 56 11.86 0.43 16.35
CA ALA A 56 12.52 0.64 17.63
C ALA A 56 13.57 -0.47 17.87
N TRP A 57 14.84 -0.08 18.00
CA TRP A 57 15.95 -1.02 18.12
C TRP A 57 15.79 -1.89 19.37
N LYS A 58 15.87 -3.22 19.20
CA LYS A 58 15.90 -4.19 20.30
C LYS A 58 17.08 -5.15 20.11
N ARG A 59 17.89 -5.31 21.17
CA ARG A 59 19.04 -6.23 21.18
C ARG A 59 18.59 -7.68 21.03
N GLY A 60 19.20 -8.44 20.12
CA GLY A 60 18.87 -9.86 19.87
C GLY A 60 17.80 -10.12 18.80
N TYR A 61 17.22 -9.07 18.21
CA TYR A 61 16.19 -9.18 17.18
C TYR A 61 16.74 -8.83 15.78
N TYR A 62 16.18 -9.45 14.74
CA TYR A 62 16.30 -8.95 13.37
C TYR A 62 15.07 -8.09 13.11
N GLN A 63 15.26 -6.95 12.45
CA GLN A 63 14.17 -6.07 12.07
C GLN A 63 13.96 -6.21 10.56
N PRO A 64 12.93 -6.97 10.11
CA PRO A 64 12.60 -7.02 8.71
C PRO A 64 12.01 -5.67 8.31
N TYR A 65 12.45 -5.11 7.18
CA TYR A 65 11.85 -3.89 6.62
C TYR A 65 10.37 -4.08 6.25
N PHE A 66 9.90 -5.34 6.13
CA PHE A 66 8.58 -5.73 5.67
C PHE A 66 7.61 -6.23 6.77
N SER A 67 7.98 -6.18 8.06
CA SER A 67 7.11 -6.67 9.13
C SER A 67 6.99 -5.70 10.32
N ALA A 68 5.77 -5.53 10.84
CA ALA A 68 5.47 -4.71 12.03
C ALA A 68 6.24 -5.16 13.29
N GLN A 69 6.47 -6.46 13.45
CA GLN A 69 7.02 -7.03 14.68
C GLN A 69 8.47 -7.49 14.46
N PRO A 70 9.41 -7.15 15.36
CA PRO A 70 10.76 -7.67 15.30
C PRO A 70 10.77 -9.17 15.59
N GLU A 71 11.36 -9.97 14.71
CA GLU A 71 11.50 -11.41 14.91
C GLU A 71 12.82 -11.74 15.65
N PRO A 72 12.84 -12.78 16.51
CA PRO A 72 14.08 -13.23 17.12
C PRO A 72 15.03 -13.74 16.03
N ARG A 73 16.33 -13.42 16.15
CA ARG A 73 17.34 -13.90 15.20
C ARG A 73 17.45 -15.43 15.25
N LYS A 74 16.78 -16.13 14.33
CA LYS A 74 16.96 -17.57 14.11
C LYS A 74 18.23 -17.80 13.30
N LYS A 75 19.12 -18.71 13.75
CA LYS A 75 20.28 -19.14 12.98
C LYS A 75 19.77 -19.88 11.73
N LYS A 76 20.11 -19.39 10.52
CA LYS A 76 19.72 -20.06 9.28
C LYS A 76 20.39 -21.44 9.21
N PRO A 77 19.68 -22.53 8.87
CA PRO A 77 20.35 -23.73 8.41
C PRO A 77 21.04 -23.40 7.08
N TYR A 78 22.32 -23.73 7.00
CA TYR A 78 23.19 -23.56 5.84
C TYR A 78 22.77 -24.54 4.74
N SER A 79 21.72 -24.21 4.00
CA SER A 79 21.40 -24.83 2.71
C SER A 79 20.88 -23.75 1.77
N LEU A 80 21.82 -23.00 1.20
CA LEU A 80 21.60 -21.99 0.17
C LEU A 80 21.21 -22.69 -1.15
N VAL A 81 19.92 -22.91 -1.39
CA VAL A 81 19.43 -23.10 -2.76
C VAL A 81 19.34 -21.70 -3.38
N ARG A 82 20.40 -21.31 -4.08
CA ARG A 82 20.41 -20.11 -4.93
C ARG A 82 19.34 -20.27 -6.00
N CYS A 83 18.28 -19.45 -5.95
CA CYS A 83 17.48 -19.22 -7.14
C CYS A 83 18.38 -18.58 -8.20
N GLY A 84 18.66 -19.32 -9.28
CA GLY A 84 19.37 -18.82 -10.44
C GLY A 84 18.59 -17.64 -11.03
N ALA A 85 19.28 -16.53 -11.26
CA ALA A 85 18.73 -15.41 -11.98
C ALA A 85 18.57 -15.81 -13.45
N CYS A 86 17.36 -16.19 -13.84
CA CYS A 86 16.98 -16.19 -15.25
C CYS A 86 16.93 -14.73 -15.67
N VAL A 87 17.92 -14.32 -16.47
CA VAL A 87 18.03 -12.97 -17.02
C VAL A 87 16.84 -12.80 -17.96
N ILE A 88 15.78 -12.15 -17.46
CA ILE A 88 14.63 -11.75 -18.28
C ILE A 88 15.17 -10.66 -19.21
N GLY A 89 15.45 -11.04 -20.46
CA GLY A 89 15.98 -10.19 -21.52
C GLY A 89 14.98 -9.11 -21.93
N ILE A 90 14.88 -8.07 -21.11
CA ILE A 90 14.20 -6.81 -21.44
C ILE A 90 15.20 -5.69 -21.16
N THR A 91 16.27 -5.68 -21.94
CA THR A 91 17.02 -4.46 -22.26
C THR A 91 16.64 -4.09 -23.70
N PRO A 92 16.35 -2.82 -23.99
CA PRO A 92 15.81 -2.38 -25.28
C PRO A 92 16.75 -2.69 -26.45
#